data_AF-A0A5F1YYR4-F1
#
_entry.id   AF-A0A5F1YYR4-F1
#
_cell.length_a   1.000
_cell.length_b   1.000
_cell.length_c   1.000
_cell.angle_alpha   90.00
_cell.angle_beta   90.00
_cell.angle_gamma   90.00
#
_symmetry.space_group_name_H-M   'P 1'
#
loop_
_entity.id
_entity.type
_entity.pdbx_description
1 polymer ?
#
loop_
_entity_poly.entity_id
_entity_poly.type
_entity_poly.pdbx_seq_one_letter_code
_entity_poly.pdbx_strand_id
1 'polypeptide(L)'
;MILFLFCIASIRSETKNFSFAELKRDGLELSGKTLETQILRLQTKERSSGADLYLNFDSGNPSDLKDLLGNYKVLSSSYLSDSENVFHAKKSARFSGKRTGIRIAHSRTGLLTSSDLTEEFYIGFSILPGTVEKDATLISKLYETSGNTYGWDLKIADDKLKIGFYSFFETEEKRYLSLRLTANSTLLKNQWNRIILHFIPAENEIVLYQNGKEAARGSVPSNKNLARIGFHPEDTTSFRIASSYYGWMENFGVFRGKPNPASEDVSFSPQEFDPETHTAKTKFGSAISPVYKSKYSGSFLEEFQLKANIPVSSAIELYLRVSPTPFTPAAEGPAWIGVDLRKLESYKLDSSEPDVYRIPLKDSLKKFLGLNENKEDLLPFRYYQWRIKFKSDSLGNTTPELKRLVMVFRETTPPVKPIGLKVAENSVDDSGPSVCLIWKSNPEREVIQGGGYFIHYGIHPDRMVGIVRGTFPENAGVPDKKSRPRHPASDFLDPITGLPAGKTHLNIQEYYNKLTTCVDNRIISLNSEILLEKNQLFLKKGTAYYFRIGAYNRFYHFQTGKDQISPLSDPVEVYFLSE
;
A
#
# COMPACT_ATOMS: atom_id res chain seq x y z
N MET A 1 -36.80 19.27 42.33
CA MET A 1 -36.38 18.11 41.49
C MET A 1 -35.36 18.63 40.49
N ILE A 2 -34.08 18.65 40.86
CA ILE A 2 -33.00 19.19 40.02
C ILE A 2 -32.33 18.01 39.31
N LEU A 3 -32.51 17.97 38.00
CA LEU A 3 -31.98 16.95 37.10
C LEU A 3 -30.47 17.18 36.94
N PHE A 4 -29.64 16.37 37.57
CA PHE A 4 -28.20 16.37 37.33
C PHE A 4 -27.93 15.75 35.96
N LEU A 5 -27.59 16.58 34.97
CA LEU A 5 -26.98 16.14 33.72
C LEU A 5 -25.62 15.49 34.05
N PHE A 6 -25.55 14.17 33.95
CA PHE A 6 -24.26 13.49 33.84
C PHE A 6 -23.64 13.85 32.49
N CYS A 7 -22.57 14.66 32.50
CA CYS A 7 -21.62 14.70 31.40
C CYS A 7 -20.93 13.34 31.32
N ILE A 8 -21.49 12.43 30.52
CA ILE A 8 -20.78 11.25 30.05
C ILE A 8 -19.59 11.79 29.24
N ALA A 9 -18.37 11.61 29.73
CA ALA A 9 -17.18 11.83 28.92
C ALA A 9 -17.30 10.89 27.71
N SER A 10 -17.66 11.49 26.57
CA SER A 10 -17.95 10.77 25.33
C SER A 10 -16.69 10.07 24.85
N ILE A 11 -16.75 8.74 24.76
CA ILE A 11 -15.83 7.96 23.93
C ILE A 11 -16.05 8.47 22.51
N ARG A 12 -15.10 9.26 21.99
CA ARG A 12 -15.17 9.77 20.62
C ARG A 12 -14.32 8.87 19.74
N SER A 13 -14.95 8.26 18.75
CA SER A 13 -14.24 7.63 17.64
C SER A 13 -13.67 8.73 16.74
N GLU A 14 -12.38 8.63 16.46
CA GLU A 14 -11.66 9.47 15.52
C GLU A 14 -11.66 8.81 14.14
N THR A 15 -11.81 9.62 13.09
CA THR A 15 -11.85 9.17 11.70
C THR A 15 -10.67 9.74 10.93
N LYS A 16 -9.80 8.89 10.39
CA LYS A 16 -8.66 9.29 9.55
C LYS A 16 -8.87 8.86 8.11
N ASN A 17 -9.06 9.83 7.22
CA ASN A 17 -9.04 9.61 5.76
C ASN A 17 -7.59 9.72 5.25
N PHE A 18 -7.15 8.77 4.43
CA PHE A 18 -5.78 8.71 3.92
C PHE A 18 -5.67 9.26 2.51
N SER A 19 -4.65 10.08 2.24
CA SER A 19 -4.28 10.43 0.88
C SER A 19 -3.34 9.37 0.30
N PHE A 20 -3.58 9.00 -0.96
CA PHE A 20 -2.74 8.06 -1.67
C PHE A 20 -1.47 8.69 -2.25
N ALA A 21 -1.38 10.03 -2.25
CA ALA A 21 -0.19 10.76 -2.72
C ALA A 21 1.04 10.53 -1.83
N GLU A 22 0.85 10.27 -0.55
CA GLU A 22 1.92 10.08 0.45
C GLU A 22 2.48 8.65 0.44
N LEU A 23 1.93 7.75 -0.38
CA LEU A 23 2.29 6.34 -0.37
C LEU A 23 3.60 6.09 -1.11
N LYS A 24 4.47 5.28 -0.50
CA LYS A 24 5.55 4.62 -1.22
C LYS A 24 4.94 3.47 -2.02
N ARG A 25 4.92 3.62 -3.35
CA ARG A 25 4.29 2.69 -4.30
C ARG A 25 5.35 1.87 -5.04
N ASP A 26 5.03 0.62 -5.29
CA ASP A 26 5.81 -0.31 -6.10
C ASP A 26 4.83 -1.09 -7.00
N GLY A 27 4.91 -0.91 -8.32
CA GLY A 27 3.95 -1.50 -9.26
C GLY A 27 2.50 -1.00 -9.14
N LEU A 28 2.28 0.17 -8.50
CA LEU A 28 0.98 0.84 -8.41
C LEU A 28 1.07 2.26 -8.97
N GLU A 29 0.03 2.68 -9.68
CA GLU A 29 -0.12 4.05 -10.16
C GLU A 29 -1.27 4.78 -9.45
N LEU A 30 -1.13 6.11 -9.35
CA LEU A 30 -2.15 7.00 -8.79
C LEU A 30 -2.65 7.91 -9.90
N SER A 31 -3.96 7.95 -10.10
CA SER A 31 -4.64 8.97 -10.89
C SER A 31 -5.45 9.89 -9.98
N GLY A 32 -5.83 11.07 -10.48
CA GLY A 32 -6.53 12.09 -9.70
C GLY A 32 -5.60 12.96 -8.86
N LYS A 33 -6.03 14.20 -8.57
CA LYS A 33 -5.24 15.20 -7.83
C LYS A 33 -5.76 15.47 -6.43
N THR A 34 -7.06 15.30 -6.20
CA THR A 34 -7.71 15.60 -4.92
C THR A 34 -8.06 14.32 -4.17
N LEU A 35 -8.24 14.40 -2.85
CA LEU A 35 -8.57 13.25 -2.00
C LEU A 35 -9.81 12.48 -2.48
N GLU A 36 -10.79 13.17 -3.08
CA GLU A 36 -12.04 12.59 -3.58
C GLU A 36 -11.91 11.98 -4.98
N THR A 37 -10.92 12.41 -5.76
CA THR A 37 -10.69 11.96 -7.14
C THR A 37 -9.53 10.99 -7.27
N GLN A 38 -8.79 10.75 -6.18
CA GLN A 38 -7.65 9.84 -6.16
C GLN A 38 -8.10 8.40 -6.40
N ILE A 39 -7.46 7.72 -7.36
CA ILE A 39 -7.66 6.30 -7.63
C ILE A 39 -6.30 5.61 -7.68
N LEU A 40 -6.11 4.64 -6.80
CA LEU A 40 -4.93 3.78 -6.75
C LEU A 40 -5.24 2.46 -7.44
N ARG A 41 -4.39 2.03 -8.38
CA ARG A 41 -4.55 0.79 -9.16
C ARG A 41 -3.20 0.19 -9.57
N LEU A 42 -3.19 -1.04 -10.08
CA LEU A 42 -1.97 -1.63 -10.64
C LEU A 42 -1.42 -0.78 -11.78
N GLN A 43 -0.11 -0.61 -11.80
CA GLN A 43 0.58 -0.04 -12.95
C GLN A 43 0.49 -1.01 -14.14
N THR A 44 0.21 -0.47 -15.32
CA THR A 44 0.23 -1.26 -16.56
C THR A 44 1.65 -1.70 -16.91
N LYS A 45 1.77 -2.85 -17.60
CA LYS A 45 3.07 -3.40 -18.03
C LYS A 45 3.82 -2.38 -18.89
N GLU A 46 5.09 -2.15 -18.58
CA GLU A 46 5.98 -1.35 -19.42
C GLU A 46 6.33 -2.14 -20.69
N ARG A 47 5.70 -1.77 -21.81
CA ARG A 47 5.81 -2.50 -23.09
C ARG A 47 7.09 -2.19 -23.87
N SER A 48 7.86 -1.18 -23.47
CA SER A 48 9.17 -0.83 -24.06
C SER A 48 10.33 -1.65 -23.50
N SER A 49 10.14 -2.35 -22.37
CA SER A 49 11.22 -3.08 -21.70
C SER A 49 11.79 -4.18 -22.60
N GLY A 50 13.10 -4.16 -22.83
CA GLY A 50 13.81 -5.15 -23.65
C GLY A 50 13.64 -4.97 -25.17
N ALA A 51 13.03 -3.86 -25.62
CA ALA A 51 12.89 -3.57 -27.04
C ALA A 51 14.24 -3.13 -27.67
N ASP A 52 14.46 -3.54 -28.91
CA ASP A 52 15.50 -3.01 -29.81
C ASP A 52 15.03 -1.71 -30.50
N LEU A 53 13.73 -1.63 -30.82
CA LEU A 53 13.04 -0.42 -31.26
C LEU A 53 11.70 -0.35 -30.52
N TYR A 54 11.33 0.83 -30.03
CA TYR A 54 9.96 1.05 -29.58
C TYR A 54 9.45 2.43 -29.97
N LEU A 55 8.31 2.47 -30.67
CA LEU A 55 7.63 3.70 -31.07
C LEU A 55 6.46 3.96 -30.11
N ASN A 56 6.61 5.00 -29.28
CA ASN A 56 5.57 5.41 -28.35
C ASN A 56 4.70 6.53 -28.94
N PHE A 57 3.39 6.31 -28.97
CA PHE A 57 2.39 7.28 -29.47
C PHE A 57 1.69 8.08 -28.35
N ASP A 58 2.04 7.85 -27.08
CA ASP A 58 1.35 8.43 -25.92
C ASP A 58 1.54 9.94 -25.76
N SER A 59 2.65 10.50 -26.23
CA SER A 59 3.03 11.88 -25.94
C SER A 59 3.87 12.52 -27.05
N GLY A 60 3.81 13.86 -27.13
CA GLY A 60 4.52 14.64 -28.14
C GLY A 60 3.73 14.88 -29.42
N ASN A 61 4.30 15.68 -30.32
CA ASN A 61 3.75 15.85 -31.67
C ASN A 61 4.15 14.66 -32.55
N PRO A 62 3.28 14.21 -33.47
CA PRO A 62 3.60 13.12 -34.40
C PRO A 62 4.89 13.31 -35.19
N SER A 63 5.25 14.55 -35.53
CA SER A 63 6.49 14.92 -36.23
C SER A 63 7.76 14.64 -35.41
N ASP A 64 7.64 14.63 -34.09
CA ASP A 64 8.75 14.51 -33.14
C ASP A 64 8.94 13.07 -32.67
N LEU A 65 8.20 12.12 -33.25
CA LEU A 65 8.31 10.70 -32.93
C LEU A 65 9.76 10.23 -33.10
N LYS A 66 10.27 9.59 -32.05
CA LYS A 66 11.60 8.99 -32.02
C LYS A 66 11.49 7.58 -31.46
N ASP A 67 12.47 6.75 -31.78
CA ASP A 67 12.72 5.51 -31.05
C ASP A 67 13.08 5.85 -29.60
N LEU A 68 12.36 5.30 -28.63
CA LEU A 68 12.63 5.54 -27.22
C LEU A 68 14.03 5.07 -26.78
N LEU A 69 14.58 4.06 -27.47
CA LEU A 69 15.88 3.46 -27.14
C LEU A 69 17.03 4.14 -27.90
N GLY A 70 16.71 4.92 -28.94
CA GLY A 70 17.69 5.65 -29.75
C GLY A 70 18.50 4.79 -30.73
N ASN A 71 18.15 3.51 -30.92
CA ASN A 71 18.85 2.60 -31.82
C ASN A 71 18.53 2.89 -33.30
N TYR A 72 17.34 3.45 -33.57
CA TYR A 72 16.90 3.78 -34.92
C TYR A 72 16.54 5.26 -35.10
N LYS A 73 16.95 5.82 -36.23
CA LYS A 73 16.58 7.18 -36.63
C LYS A 73 15.24 7.19 -37.37
N VAL A 74 14.23 7.84 -36.80
CA VAL A 74 12.98 8.15 -37.51
C VAL A 74 13.25 9.30 -38.49
N LEU A 75 13.06 9.05 -39.78
CA LEU A 75 13.26 10.05 -40.84
C LEU A 75 12.05 10.98 -40.99
N SER A 76 10.85 10.41 -40.87
CA SER A 76 9.59 11.15 -40.93
C SER A 76 8.51 10.37 -40.23
N SER A 77 7.57 11.07 -39.61
CA SER A 77 6.41 10.48 -38.97
C SER A 77 5.20 11.39 -39.18
N SER A 78 4.13 10.82 -39.73
CA SER A 78 2.87 11.51 -40.00
C SER A 78 1.72 10.59 -39.61
N TYR A 79 0.96 10.99 -38.59
CA TYR A 79 -0.26 10.34 -38.12
C TYR A 79 -1.07 11.35 -37.30
N LEU A 80 -2.35 11.05 -37.06
CA LEU A 80 -3.18 11.81 -36.12
C LEU A 80 -3.18 11.08 -34.78
N SER A 81 -2.89 11.79 -33.69
CA SER A 81 -2.96 11.22 -32.35
C SER A 81 -4.42 11.15 -31.89
N ASP A 82 -4.86 10.00 -31.38
CA ASP A 82 -6.25 9.77 -30.94
C ASP A 82 -6.26 9.19 -29.52
N SER A 83 -7.01 9.81 -28.61
CA SER A 83 -7.15 9.36 -27.21
C SER A 83 -8.45 8.61 -26.92
N GLU A 84 -9.37 8.54 -27.89
CA GLU A 84 -10.65 7.85 -27.75
C GLU A 84 -10.56 6.41 -28.23
N ASN A 85 -9.93 6.20 -29.40
CA ASN A 85 -9.71 4.88 -29.96
C ASN A 85 -8.35 4.34 -29.51
N VAL A 86 -8.31 3.74 -28.32
CA VAL A 86 -7.10 3.19 -27.71
C VAL A 86 -7.27 1.72 -27.32
N PHE A 87 -6.18 0.96 -27.29
CA PHE A 87 -6.17 -0.43 -26.84
C PHE A 87 -5.62 -0.56 -25.42
N HIS A 88 -4.35 -0.22 -25.22
CA HIS A 88 -3.68 -0.23 -23.92
C HIS A 88 -2.91 1.06 -23.63
N ALA A 89 -2.60 1.82 -24.68
CA ALA A 89 -1.87 3.07 -24.57
C ALA A 89 -2.79 4.22 -24.12
N LYS A 90 -2.20 5.38 -23.81
CA LYS A 90 -2.96 6.61 -23.55
C LYS A 90 -3.49 7.22 -24.85
N LYS A 91 -2.76 7.01 -25.95
CA LYS A 91 -3.14 7.46 -27.29
C LYS A 91 -2.67 6.45 -28.35
N SER A 92 -3.39 6.41 -29.45
CA SER A 92 -3.02 5.63 -30.63
C SER A 92 -2.62 6.53 -31.81
N ALA A 93 -1.93 5.93 -32.79
CA ALA A 93 -1.60 6.58 -34.05
C ALA A 93 -2.65 6.24 -35.11
N ARG A 94 -3.44 7.23 -35.52
CA ARG A 94 -4.42 7.11 -36.62
C ARG A 94 -3.78 7.45 -37.96
N PHE A 95 -3.85 6.51 -38.89
CA PHE A 95 -3.37 6.62 -40.26
C PHE A 95 -4.54 6.80 -41.24
N SER A 96 -4.32 7.65 -42.25
CA SER A 96 -5.27 8.05 -43.29
C SER A 96 -4.82 7.58 -44.68
N GLY A 97 -4.41 6.31 -44.80
CA GLY A 97 -3.96 5.71 -46.05
C GLY A 97 -2.61 6.29 -46.50
N LYS A 98 -2.48 6.54 -47.81
CA LYS A 98 -1.21 6.95 -48.45
C LYS A 98 -0.68 8.32 -48.02
N ARG A 99 -1.45 9.11 -47.26
CA ARG A 99 -1.05 10.46 -46.80
C ARG A 99 -0.24 10.44 -45.50
N THR A 100 -0.28 9.33 -44.78
CA THR A 100 0.31 9.17 -43.45
C THR A 100 1.25 7.97 -43.45
N GLY A 101 2.13 7.89 -42.46
CA GLY A 101 3.07 6.79 -42.30
C GLY A 101 4.31 7.23 -41.57
N ILE A 102 5.13 6.24 -41.21
CA ILE A 102 6.40 6.44 -40.52
C ILE A 102 7.50 5.84 -41.37
N ARG A 103 8.62 6.54 -41.48
CA ARG A 103 9.82 6.09 -42.19
C ARG A 103 10.98 6.04 -41.22
N ILE A 104 11.59 4.87 -41.11
CA ILE A 104 12.78 4.63 -40.30
C ILE A 104 13.98 4.51 -41.25
N ALA A 105 15.08 5.14 -40.88
CA ALA A 105 16.31 5.10 -41.64
C ALA A 105 16.86 3.66 -41.71
N HIS A 106 17.55 3.35 -42.80
CA HIS A 106 18.34 2.13 -42.86
C HIS A 106 19.45 2.18 -41.79
N SER A 107 19.61 1.08 -41.06
CA SER A 107 20.72 0.85 -40.13
C SER A 107 21.44 -0.45 -40.48
N ARG A 108 22.77 -0.44 -40.42
CA ARG A 108 23.59 -1.64 -40.65
C ARG A 108 23.70 -2.54 -39.42
N THR A 109 23.32 -2.04 -38.24
CA THR A 109 23.48 -2.73 -36.95
C THR A 109 22.16 -3.15 -36.32
N GLY A 110 21.03 -2.74 -36.89
CA GLY A 110 19.69 -3.01 -36.36
C GLY A 110 19.01 -4.22 -37.00
N LEU A 111 18.26 -4.98 -36.20
CA LEU A 111 17.48 -6.16 -36.62
C LEU A 111 16.46 -5.85 -37.72
N LEU A 112 15.92 -4.63 -37.77
CA LEU A 112 14.91 -4.27 -38.78
C LEU A 112 15.42 -4.12 -40.21
N THR A 113 16.72 -3.90 -40.37
CA THR A 113 17.29 -3.50 -41.66
C THR A 113 18.60 -4.22 -41.98
N SER A 114 18.99 -5.18 -41.15
CA SER A 114 20.22 -5.95 -41.33
C SER A 114 20.22 -6.71 -42.66
N SER A 115 21.36 -6.69 -43.34
CA SER A 115 21.58 -7.52 -44.51
C SER A 115 21.76 -8.99 -44.15
N ASP A 116 22.05 -9.30 -42.88
CA ASP A 116 22.26 -10.65 -42.37
C ASP A 116 21.63 -10.79 -40.98
N LEU A 117 20.57 -11.58 -40.89
CA LEU A 117 19.79 -11.82 -39.68
C LEU A 117 20.22 -13.17 -39.12
N THR A 118 20.96 -13.15 -38.02
CA THR A 118 21.43 -14.36 -37.33
C THR A 118 20.74 -14.58 -35.98
N GLU A 119 20.19 -13.52 -35.39
CA GLU A 119 19.55 -13.55 -34.08
C GLU A 119 18.04 -13.80 -34.19
N GLU A 120 17.47 -14.55 -33.25
CA GLU A 120 16.01 -14.69 -33.10
C GLU A 120 15.42 -13.36 -32.58
N PHE A 121 14.33 -12.90 -33.19
CA PHE A 121 13.67 -11.65 -32.80
C PHE A 121 12.21 -11.63 -33.25
N TYR A 122 11.41 -10.70 -32.70
CA TYR A 122 10.05 -10.48 -33.16
C TYR A 122 9.69 -9.00 -33.30
N ILE A 123 8.74 -8.73 -34.20
CA ILE A 123 8.09 -7.43 -34.37
C ILE A 123 6.66 -7.58 -33.84
N GLY A 124 6.27 -6.72 -32.90
CA GLY A 124 4.92 -6.72 -32.32
C GLY A 124 4.26 -5.35 -32.47
N PHE A 125 2.99 -5.34 -32.86
CA PHE A 125 2.15 -4.12 -32.91
C PHE A 125 0.66 -4.49 -32.88
N SER A 126 -0.19 -3.54 -32.48
CA SER A 126 -1.65 -3.72 -32.45
C SER A 126 -2.29 -2.78 -33.46
N ILE A 127 -3.33 -3.23 -34.15
CA ILE A 127 -4.04 -2.43 -35.15
C ILE A 127 -5.56 -2.49 -34.97
N LEU A 128 -6.24 -1.39 -35.25
CA LEU A 128 -7.69 -1.33 -35.41
C LEU A 128 -7.97 -0.92 -36.86
N PRO A 129 -8.21 -1.89 -37.77
CA PRO A 129 -8.49 -1.58 -39.17
C PRO A 129 -9.73 -0.70 -39.31
N GLY A 130 -9.62 0.40 -40.05
CA GLY A 130 -10.79 1.13 -40.52
C GLY A 130 -11.43 0.45 -41.74
N THR A 131 -12.25 1.17 -42.50
CA THR A 131 -12.76 0.70 -43.79
C THR A 131 -11.62 0.56 -44.80
N VAL A 132 -11.23 -0.68 -45.08
CA VAL A 132 -10.20 -1.01 -46.09
C VAL A 132 -10.87 -1.10 -47.46
N GLU A 133 -10.51 -0.24 -48.41
CA GLU A 133 -11.15 -0.22 -49.73
C GLU A 133 -10.79 -1.42 -50.61
N LYS A 134 -9.58 -2.00 -50.48
CA LYS A 134 -9.13 -3.24 -51.16
C LYS A 134 -7.91 -3.87 -50.46
N ASP A 135 -6.78 -3.17 -50.44
CA ASP A 135 -5.51 -3.62 -49.85
C ASP A 135 -4.86 -2.51 -49.02
N ALA A 136 -4.19 -2.88 -47.92
CA ALA A 136 -3.45 -1.93 -47.08
C ALA A 136 -2.06 -2.47 -46.70
N THR A 137 -1.00 -1.70 -46.92
CA THR A 137 0.36 -2.04 -46.50
C THR A 137 0.63 -1.54 -45.09
N LEU A 138 0.87 -2.47 -44.16
CA LEU A 138 1.18 -2.20 -42.76
C LEU A 138 2.67 -1.97 -42.55
N ILE A 139 3.50 -2.79 -43.17
CA ILE A 139 4.95 -2.71 -43.06
C ILE A 139 5.53 -2.98 -44.45
N SER A 140 6.55 -2.23 -44.84
CA SER A 140 7.34 -2.58 -46.02
C SER A 140 8.77 -2.06 -45.96
N LYS A 141 9.68 -2.87 -46.48
CA LYS A 141 11.01 -2.45 -46.90
C LYS A 141 11.35 -3.24 -48.16
N LEU A 142 11.25 -2.56 -49.30
CA LEU A 142 11.42 -3.14 -50.62
C LEU A 142 12.51 -2.36 -51.37
N TYR A 143 13.39 -3.09 -52.02
CA TYR A 143 14.45 -2.57 -52.88
C TYR A 143 14.31 -3.18 -54.27
N GLU A 144 14.24 -2.32 -55.28
CA GLU A 144 14.09 -2.73 -56.66
C GLU A 144 15.36 -2.36 -57.42
N THR A 145 16.00 -3.35 -58.01
CA THR A 145 17.20 -3.16 -58.85
C THR A 145 17.25 -4.21 -59.94
N SER A 146 17.69 -3.84 -61.13
CA SER A 146 17.85 -4.76 -62.27
C SER A 146 16.59 -5.59 -62.59
N GLY A 147 15.39 -5.02 -62.39
CA GLY A 147 14.12 -5.69 -62.62
C GLY A 147 13.69 -6.69 -61.53
N ASN A 148 14.48 -6.87 -60.47
CA ASN A 148 14.19 -7.75 -59.34
C ASN A 148 13.74 -6.95 -58.11
N THR A 149 12.83 -7.53 -57.33
CA THR A 149 12.39 -7.00 -56.03
C THR A 149 13.04 -7.80 -54.90
N TYR A 150 13.60 -7.08 -53.93
CA TYR A 150 14.23 -7.60 -52.72
C TYR A 150 13.55 -7.02 -51.47
N GLY A 151 13.54 -7.78 -50.37
CA GLY A 151 13.01 -7.33 -49.08
C GLY A 151 11.68 -7.98 -48.73
N TRP A 152 10.84 -7.30 -47.96
CA TRP A 152 9.54 -7.85 -47.59
C TRP A 152 8.48 -6.80 -47.28
N ASP A 153 7.23 -7.25 -47.32
CA ASP A 153 6.08 -6.47 -46.86
C ASP A 153 5.06 -7.32 -46.09
N LEU A 154 4.29 -6.65 -45.25
CA LEU A 154 3.09 -7.17 -44.59
C LEU A 154 1.90 -6.31 -45.00
N LYS A 155 0.87 -6.96 -45.52
CA LYS A 155 -0.34 -6.33 -46.06
C LYS A 155 -1.60 -6.94 -45.47
N ILE A 156 -2.67 -6.15 -45.43
CA ILE A 156 -4.05 -6.60 -45.28
C ILE A 156 -4.63 -6.71 -46.69
N ALA A 157 -5.06 -7.91 -47.06
CA ALA A 157 -5.71 -8.18 -48.33
C ALA A 157 -6.75 -9.30 -48.12
N ASP A 158 -7.97 -9.12 -48.65
CA ASP A 158 -9.11 -10.03 -48.44
C ASP A 158 -9.40 -10.28 -46.95
N ASP A 159 -9.37 -9.23 -46.13
CA ASP A 159 -9.51 -9.28 -44.67
C ASP A 159 -8.48 -10.17 -43.94
N LYS A 160 -7.38 -10.58 -44.62
CA LYS A 160 -6.32 -11.42 -44.06
C LYS A 160 -4.97 -10.74 -44.08
N LEU A 161 -4.10 -11.13 -43.15
CA LEU A 161 -2.69 -10.73 -43.18
C LEU A 161 -1.95 -11.59 -44.20
N LYS A 162 -1.23 -10.93 -45.12
CA LYS A 162 -0.38 -11.55 -46.13
C LYS A 162 1.02 -10.97 -46.02
N ILE A 163 2.02 -11.83 -45.90
CA ILE A 163 3.43 -11.45 -45.83
C ILE A 163 4.12 -11.95 -47.10
N GLY A 164 4.81 -11.06 -47.79
CA GLY A 164 5.64 -11.40 -48.94
C GLY A 164 7.10 -11.13 -48.64
N PHE A 165 7.93 -12.17 -48.63
CA PHE A 165 9.38 -12.08 -48.66
C PHE A 165 9.85 -12.27 -50.10
N TYR A 166 10.45 -11.23 -50.68
CA TYR A 166 10.90 -11.19 -52.07
C TYR A 166 12.41 -11.27 -52.08
N SER A 167 12.96 -12.31 -52.68
CA SER A 167 14.41 -12.51 -52.81
C SER A 167 15.18 -12.27 -51.49
N PHE A 168 14.59 -12.68 -50.37
CA PHE A 168 15.04 -12.34 -49.01
C PHE A 168 16.00 -13.38 -48.41
N PHE A 169 16.04 -14.58 -49.01
CA PHE A 169 16.89 -15.68 -48.57
C PHE A 169 17.89 -15.97 -49.67
N GLU A 170 19.18 -15.89 -49.36
CA GLU A 170 20.27 -16.16 -50.32
C GLU A 170 20.88 -17.53 -50.02
N THR A 171 21.00 -18.37 -51.06
CA THR A 171 21.68 -19.67 -50.98
C THR A 171 23.18 -19.53 -51.14
N GLU A 172 23.95 -20.55 -50.75
CA GLU A 172 25.41 -20.62 -50.99
C GLU A 172 25.78 -20.46 -52.48
N GLU A 173 24.88 -20.84 -53.40
CA GLU A 173 25.03 -20.66 -54.85
C GLU A 173 24.72 -19.23 -55.34
N LYS A 174 24.52 -18.27 -54.43
CA LYS A 174 24.07 -16.89 -54.72
C LYS A 174 22.73 -16.79 -55.47
N ARG A 175 21.84 -17.77 -55.24
CA ARG A 175 20.45 -17.70 -55.72
C ARG A 175 19.58 -17.10 -54.63
N TYR A 176 18.58 -16.32 -55.03
CA TYR A 176 17.64 -15.70 -54.12
C TYR A 176 16.30 -16.43 -54.12
N LEU A 177 15.78 -16.74 -52.94
CA LEU A 177 14.50 -17.40 -52.72
C LEU A 177 13.49 -16.42 -52.12
N SER A 178 12.22 -16.67 -52.41
CA SER A 178 11.08 -15.90 -51.90
C SER A 178 10.15 -16.79 -51.09
N LEU A 179 9.47 -16.22 -50.11
CA LEU A 179 8.50 -16.91 -49.26
C LEU A 179 7.23 -16.07 -49.17
N ARG A 180 6.07 -16.72 -49.14
CA ARG A 180 4.78 -16.04 -48.90
C ARG A 180 4.03 -16.74 -47.79
N LEU A 181 3.53 -15.95 -46.85
CA LEU A 181 2.69 -16.43 -45.76
C LEU A 181 1.33 -15.75 -45.86
N THR A 182 0.26 -16.50 -45.64
CA THR A 182 -1.12 -15.96 -45.55
C THR A 182 -1.75 -16.48 -44.28
N ALA A 183 -2.28 -15.57 -43.47
CA ALA A 183 -2.99 -15.93 -42.25
C ALA A 183 -4.16 -16.88 -42.57
N ASN A 184 -4.28 -17.93 -41.75
CA ASN A 184 -5.39 -18.88 -41.82
C ASN A 184 -6.72 -18.26 -41.32
N SER A 185 -6.65 -17.12 -40.62
CA SER A 185 -7.77 -16.39 -40.03
C SER A 185 -7.86 -14.97 -40.60
N THR A 186 -9.06 -14.40 -40.55
CA THR A 186 -9.33 -13.01 -40.92
C THR A 186 -9.14 -12.08 -39.73
N LEU A 187 -8.92 -10.79 -39.98
CA LEU A 187 -8.93 -9.77 -38.96
C LEU A 187 -10.33 -9.58 -38.38
N LEU A 188 -10.39 -9.33 -37.06
CA LEU A 188 -11.63 -8.97 -36.38
C LEU A 188 -12.02 -7.54 -36.76
N LYS A 189 -13.20 -7.37 -37.35
CA LYS A 189 -13.71 -6.07 -37.79
C LYS A 189 -14.10 -5.21 -36.59
N ASN A 190 -13.80 -3.92 -36.63
CA ASN A 190 -14.08 -2.95 -35.55
C ASN A 190 -13.52 -3.35 -34.18
N GLN A 191 -12.47 -4.17 -34.16
CA GLN A 191 -11.78 -4.61 -32.95
C GLN A 191 -10.27 -4.48 -33.14
N TRP A 192 -9.58 -4.29 -32.02
CA TRP A 192 -8.12 -4.32 -32.02
C TRP A 192 -7.63 -5.74 -32.32
N ASN A 193 -6.66 -5.83 -33.22
CA ASN A 193 -5.98 -7.05 -33.63
C ASN A 193 -4.51 -6.92 -33.27
N ARG A 194 -4.01 -7.84 -32.45
CA ARG A 194 -2.60 -7.93 -32.08
C ARG A 194 -1.85 -8.79 -33.09
N ILE A 195 -0.74 -8.27 -33.60
CA ILE A 195 0.08 -8.92 -34.62
C ILE A 195 1.48 -9.09 -34.06
N ILE A 196 2.02 -10.31 -34.17
CA ILE A 196 3.42 -10.61 -33.87
C ILE A 196 4.02 -11.36 -35.04
N LEU A 197 5.13 -10.85 -35.57
CA LEU A 197 5.98 -11.52 -36.55
C LEU A 197 7.23 -12.03 -35.85
N HIS A 198 7.41 -13.34 -35.79
CA HIS A 198 8.54 -13.97 -35.14
C HIS A 198 9.51 -14.53 -36.19
N PHE A 199 10.77 -14.12 -36.12
CA PHE A 199 11.84 -14.55 -37.01
C PHE A 199 12.78 -15.48 -36.26
N ILE A 200 12.98 -16.70 -36.79
CA ILE A 200 13.85 -17.73 -36.21
C ILE A 200 14.91 -18.10 -37.27
N PRO A 201 15.97 -17.28 -37.44
CA PRO A 201 16.96 -17.52 -38.49
C PRO A 201 17.65 -18.89 -38.40
N ALA A 202 17.92 -19.38 -37.19
CA ALA A 202 18.54 -20.69 -36.97
C ALA A 202 17.73 -21.86 -37.56
N GLU A 203 16.41 -21.71 -37.68
CA GLU A 203 15.50 -22.71 -38.24
C GLU A 203 15.01 -22.35 -39.65
N ASN A 204 15.52 -21.26 -40.24
CA ASN A 204 15.05 -20.65 -41.49
C ASN A 204 13.55 -20.38 -41.49
N GLU A 205 12.99 -20.04 -40.32
CA GLU A 205 11.55 -20.05 -40.08
C GLU A 205 11.01 -18.67 -39.69
N ILE A 206 9.77 -18.41 -40.11
CA ILE A 206 9.01 -17.21 -39.76
C ILE A 206 7.60 -17.63 -39.35
N VAL A 207 7.15 -17.12 -38.19
CA VAL A 207 5.83 -17.42 -37.62
C VAL A 207 5.05 -16.12 -37.43
N LEU A 208 3.82 -16.09 -37.93
CA LEU A 208 2.86 -15.01 -37.71
C LEU A 208 1.87 -15.44 -36.63
N TYR A 209 1.79 -14.67 -35.56
CA TYR A 209 0.73 -14.76 -34.57
C TYR A 209 -0.27 -13.63 -34.73
N GLN A 210 -1.55 -13.97 -34.60
CA GLN A 210 -2.67 -13.04 -34.57
C GLN A 210 -3.47 -13.31 -33.28
N ASN A 211 -3.66 -12.27 -32.45
CA ASN A 211 -4.44 -12.33 -31.21
C ASN A 211 -4.02 -13.50 -30.31
N GLY A 212 -2.71 -13.65 -30.11
CA GLY A 212 -2.10 -14.69 -29.26
C GLY A 212 -2.08 -16.10 -29.86
N LYS A 213 -2.62 -16.32 -31.05
CA LYS A 213 -2.66 -17.64 -31.72
C LYS A 213 -1.82 -17.63 -32.99
N GLU A 214 -1.23 -18.78 -33.32
CA GLU A 214 -0.50 -18.94 -34.58
C GLU A 214 -1.47 -18.87 -35.77
N ALA A 215 -1.21 -17.95 -36.70
CA ALA A 215 -2.04 -17.70 -37.86
C ALA A 215 -1.37 -18.16 -39.17
N ALA A 216 -0.04 -18.13 -39.26
CA ALA A 216 0.71 -18.69 -40.36
C ALA A 216 2.14 -19.02 -39.94
N ARG A 217 2.76 -19.97 -40.64
CA ARG A 217 4.15 -20.40 -40.46
C ARG A 217 4.72 -20.77 -41.81
N GLY A 218 5.99 -20.46 -42.03
CA GLY A 218 6.70 -21.00 -43.18
C GLY A 218 8.20 -20.89 -43.02
N SER A 219 8.89 -21.77 -43.71
CA SER A 219 10.32 -21.91 -43.65
C SER A 219 10.90 -22.17 -45.03
N VAL A 220 12.18 -21.84 -45.19
CA VAL A 220 12.94 -22.31 -46.35
C VAL A 220 13.48 -23.71 -46.03
N PRO A 221 13.22 -24.71 -46.89
CA PRO A 221 13.69 -26.08 -46.66
C PRO A 221 15.20 -26.15 -46.41
N SER A 222 15.61 -26.93 -45.41
CA SER A 222 17.03 -27.06 -45.00
C SER A 222 17.95 -27.54 -46.12
N ASN A 223 17.41 -28.27 -47.12
CA ASN A 223 18.17 -28.74 -48.28
C ASN A 223 18.57 -27.63 -49.28
N LYS A 224 18.14 -26.38 -49.06
CA LYS A 224 18.50 -25.25 -49.91
C LYS A 224 19.79 -24.53 -49.49
N ASN A 225 20.39 -24.90 -48.35
CA ASN A 225 21.62 -24.34 -47.78
C ASN A 225 21.69 -22.82 -47.93
N LEU A 226 21.10 -22.11 -46.96
CA LEU A 226 21.12 -20.66 -46.94
C LEU A 226 22.48 -20.14 -46.51
N ALA A 227 23.05 -19.25 -47.31
CA ALA A 227 24.21 -18.45 -46.92
C ALA A 227 23.79 -17.25 -46.06
N ARG A 228 22.58 -16.71 -46.27
CA ARG A 228 22.13 -15.49 -45.62
C ARG A 228 20.62 -15.32 -45.61
N ILE A 229 20.09 -14.72 -44.56
CA ILE A 229 18.70 -14.28 -44.43
C ILE A 229 18.71 -12.79 -44.17
N GLY A 230 18.09 -11.96 -45.01
CA GLY A 230 18.08 -10.53 -44.75
C GLY A 230 17.88 -9.67 -45.98
N PHE A 231 18.07 -8.36 -45.80
CA PHE A 231 17.98 -7.40 -46.89
C PHE A 231 19.18 -7.49 -47.83
N HIS A 232 18.98 -7.09 -49.09
CA HIS A 232 20.08 -7.00 -50.05
C HIS A 232 21.18 -6.06 -49.51
N PRO A 233 22.49 -6.37 -49.64
CA PRO A 233 23.54 -5.64 -48.92
C PRO A 233 23.75 -4.21 -49.43
N GLU A 234 23.25 -3.91 -50.62
CA GLU A 234 23.21 -2.56 -51.19
C GLU A 234 21.92 -1.79 -50.88
N ASP A 235 20.97 -2.41 -50.17
CA ASP A 235 19.66 -1.83 -49.88
C ASP A 235 19.75 -0.74 -48.79
N THR A 236 19.76 0.52 -49.22
CA THR A 236 19.72 1.71 -48.35
C THR A 236 18.31 2.28 -48.15
N THR A 237 17.27 1.59 -48.66
CA THR A 237 15.88 2.07 -48.59
C THR A 237 15.37 2.12 -47.15
N SER A 238 14.52 3.10 -46.86
CA SER A 238 13.90 3.27 -45.54
C SER A 238 12.88 2.16 -45.25
N PHE A 239 12.85 1.68 -44.00
CA PHE A 239 11.78 0.83 -43.49
C PHE A 239 10.52 1.68 -43.28
N ARG A 240 9.36 1.20 -43.73
CA ARG A 240 8.11 1.96 -43.74
C ARG A 240 7.04 1.27 -42.91
N ILE A 241 6.32 2.06 -42.13
CA ILE A 241 5.19 1.63 -41.30
C ILE A 241 3.95 2.41 -41.76
N ALA A 242 2.84 1.70 -41.90
CA ALA A 242 1.52 2.19 -42.28
C ALA A 242 1.47 2.96 -43.61
N SER A 243 2.30 2.57 -44.59
CA SER A 243 2.48 3.23 -45.89
C SER A 243 1.20 3.51 -46.68
N SER A 244 0.19 2.65 -46.54
CA SER A 244 -1.13 2.84 -47.17
C SER A 244 -2.28 2.41 -46.25
N TYR A 245 -2.01 2.35 -44.95
CA TYR A 245 -2.95 1.83 -43.97
C TYR A 245 -3.94 2.89 -43.51
N TYR A 246 -5.22 2.50 -43.42
CA TYR A 246 -6.29 3.32 -42.88
C TYR A 246 -6.82 2.66 -41.61
N GLY A 247 -6.63 3.31 -40.46
CA GLY A 247 -6.96 2.75 -39.15
C GLY A 247 -6.05 3.27 -38.06
N TRP A 248 -6.05 2.59 -36.91
CA TRP A 248 -5.25 2.97 -35.75
C TRP A 248 -4.18 1.93 -35.45
N MET A 249 -3.05 2.35 -34.89
CA MET A 249 -1.96 1.48 -34.45
C MET A 249 -1.47 1.85 -33.05
N GLU A 250 -1.07 0.84 -32.28
CA GLU A 250 -0.41 1.00 -30.98
C GLU A 250 0.78 0.04 -30.83
N ASN A 251 1.69 0.38 -29.89
CA ASN A 251 2.72 -0.51 -29.37
C ASN A 251 3.60 -1.15 -30.45
N PHE A 252 4.04 -0.36 -31.45
CA PHE A 252 4.97 -0.87 -32.46
C PHE A 252 6.37 -0.99 -31.88
N GLY A 253 6.87 -2.23 -31.81
CA GLY A 253 8.20 -2.50 -31.29
C GLY A 253 8.84 -3.74 -31.89
N VAL A 254 10.15 -3.81 -31.71
CA VAL A 254 11.03 -4.91 -32.15
C VAL A 254 11.78 -5.39 -30.94
N PHE A 255 11.84 -6.69 -30.73
CA PHE A 255 12.35 -7.29 -29.50
C PHE A 255 13.22 -8.49 -29.83
N ARG A 256 14.29 -8.68 -29.07
CA ARG A 256 15.20 -9.82 -29.21
C ARG A 256 14.62 -11.07 -28.54
N GLY A 257 14.91 -12.24 -29.11
CA GLY A 257 14.50 -13.55 -28.61
C GLY A 257 13.06 -13.93 -28.95
N LYS A 258 12.57 -14.95 -28.26
CA LYS A 258 11.26 -15.57 -28.49
C LYS A 258 10.10 -14.79 -27.83
N PRO A 259 8.99 -14.52 -28.54
CA PRO A 259 7.82 -13.89 -27.94
C PRO A 259 7.04 -14.87 -27.04
N ASN A 260 6.27 -14.33 -26.09
CA ASN A 260 5.18 -15.05 -25.43
C ASN A 260 3.82 -14.48 -25.88
N PRO A 261 3.23 -15.01 -26.96
CA PRO A 261 2.08 -14.40 -27.64
C PRO A 261 0.85 -14.19 -26.73
N ALA A 262 0.63 -15.07 -25.76
CA ALA A 262 -0.50 -14.98 -24.84
C ALA A 262 -0.30 -13.87 -23.78
N SER A 263 0.92 -13.67 -23.31
CA SER A 263 1.24 -12.64 -22.30
C SER A 263 1.47 -11.24 -22.87
N GLU A 264 1.68 -11.14 -24.18
CA GLU A 264 1.91 -9.85 -24.84
C GLU A 264 0.63 -9.06 -25.10
N ASP A 265 -0.55 -9.66 -24.92
CA ASP A 265 -1.85 -9.02 -25.18
C ASP A 265 -2.57 -8.50 -23.92
N VAL A 266 -1.91 -8.56 -22.75
CA VAL A 266 -2.56 -8.27 -21.45
C VAL A 266 -1.97 -7.03 -20.79
N SER A 267 -2.81 -6.24 -20.13
CA SER A 267 -2.44 -4.94 -19.53
C SER A 267 -1.59 -5.08 -18.27
N PHE A 268 -1.82 -6.15 -17.51
CA PHE A 268 -1.18 -6.43 -16.22
C PHE A 268 -0.46 -7.78 -16.26
N SER A 269 0.49 -8.00 -15.34
CA SER A 269 1.19 -9.26 -15.25
C SER A 269 0.22 -10.40 -14.90
N PRO A 270 0.03 -11.41 -15.78
CA PRO A 270 -0.83 -12.54 -15.49
C PRO A 270 -0.24 -13.42 -14.38
N GLN A 271 -1.03 -14.38 -13.92
CA GLN A 271 -0.53 -15.40 -13.01
C GLN A 271 0.32 -16.41 -13.80
N GLU A 272 1.56 -16.61 -13.38
CA GLU A 272 2.44 -17.62 -13.97
C GLU A 272 2.17 -18.96 -13.28
N PHE A 273 1.61 -19.91 -14.02
CA PHE A 273 1.43 -21.27 -13.53
C PHE A 273 2.61 -22.12 -13.97
N ASP A 274 3.30 -22.71 -13.00
CA ASP A 274 4.33 -23.71 -13.22
C ASP A 274 3.68 -25.10 -13.20
N PRO A 275 3.59 -25.79 -14.35
CA PRO A 275 2.97 -27.10 -14.44
C PRO A 275 3.80 -28.20 -13.75
N GLU A 276 5.11 -28.02 -13.56
CA GLU A 276 5.97 -29.01 -12.92
C GLU A 276 5.79 -28.99 -11.40
N THR A 277 5.73 -27.79 -10.82
CA THR A 277 5.53 -27.63 -9.36
C THR A 277 4.08 -27.54 -8.94
N HIS A 278 3.15 -27.43 -9.91
CA HIS A 278 1.74 -27.09 -9.69
C HIS A 278 1.55 -25.81 -8.85
N THR A 279 2.55 -24.92 -8.86
CA THR A 279 2.49 -23.66 -8.13
C THR A 279 2.17 -22.51 -9.06
N ALA A 280 1.48 -21.52 -8.51
CA ALA A 280 1.09 -20.34 -9.25
C ALA A 280 1.76 -19.12 -8.62
N LYS A 281 2.65 -18.48 -9.39
CA LYS A 281 3.35 -17.27 -8.98
C LYS A 281 2.55 -16.05 -9.42
N THR A 282 2.39 -15.08 -8.53
CA THR A 282 1.68 -13.83 -8.84
C THR A 282 2.53 -12.63 -8.42
N LYS A 283 2.60 -11.65 -9.32
CA LYS A 283 3.22 -10.35 -9.04
C LYS A 283 2.17 -9.42 -8.44
N PHE A 284 2.46 -8.89 -7.26
CA PHE A 284 1.61 -7.88 -6.61
C PHE A 284 2.19 -6.50 -6.84
N GLY A 285 1.32 -5.52 -7.12
CA GLY A 285 1.64 -4.13 -6.85
C GLY A 285 1.37 -3.84 -5.37
N SER A 286 2.21 -3.03 -4.73
CA SER A 286 2.08 -2.71 -3.32
C SER A 286 2.25 -1.23 -3.02
N ALA A 287 1.59 -0.77 -1.97
CA ALA A 287 1.81 0.56 -1.41
C ALA A 287 1.88 0.49 0.11
N ILE A 288 2.78 1.29 0.67
CA ILE A 288 2.99 1.40 2.12
C ILE A 288 2.82 2.85 2.51
N SER A 289 2.04 3.10 3.57
CA SER A 289 1.83 4.43 4.13
C SER A 289 3.05 4.93 4.92
N PRO A 290 3.18 6.24 5.17
CA PRO A 290 4.05 6.70 6.25
C PRO A 290 3.56 6.16 7.61
N VAL A 291 4.42 6.28 8.63
CA VAL A 291 4.02 5.99 10.01
C VAL A 291 3.28 7.21 10.55
N TYR A 292 2.01 7.03 10.84
CA TYR A 292 1.16 8.06 11.44
C TYR A 292 1.20 7.98 12.97
N LYS A 293 0.70 9.03 13.61
CA LYS A 293 0.66 9.17 15.07
C LYS A 293 -0.73 9.63 15.51
N SER A 294 -1.34 8.95 16.47
CA SER A 294 -2.56 9.40 17.16
C SER A 294 -2.22 10.41 18.26
N LYS A 295 -3.24 11.10 18.79
CA LYS A 295 -3.03 12.10 19.84
C LYS A 295 -2.53 11.47 21.12
N TYR A 296 -3.15 10.35 21.51
CA TYR A 296 -2.92 9.66 22.77
C TYR A 296 -2.41 8.22 22.59
N SER A 297 -1.64 7.74 23.57
CA SER A 297 -0.96 6.43 23.54
C SER A 297 -1.88 5.22 23.67
N GLY A 298 -3.09 5.40 24.18
CA GLY A 298 -4.10 4.36 24.38
C GLY A 298 -5.18 4.38 23.30
N SER A 299 -4.81 4.59 22.04
CA SER A 299 -5.79 4.49 20.95
C SER A 299 -6.09 3.01 20.64
N PHE A 300 -7.33 2.70 20.28
CA PHE A 300 -7.76 1.34 19.92
C PHE A 300 -8.47 1.33 18.58
N LEU A 301 -8.09 0.36 17.75
CA LEU A 301 -8.60 0.23 16.39
C LEU A 301 -10.02 -0.31 16.41
N GLU A 302 -10.90 0.30 15.63
CA GLU A 302 -12.29 -0.15 15.51
C GLU A 302 -12.53 -0.80 14.14
N GLU A 303 -12.25 -0.06 13.06
CA GLU A 303 -12.61 -0.48 11.70
C GLU A 303 -11.80 0.21 10.60
N PHE A 304 -11.85 -0.39 9.41
CA PHE A 304 -11.55 0.30 8.15
C PHE A 304 -12.82 0.53 7.34
N GLN A 305 -12.91 1.66 6.67
CA GLN A 305 -13.88 1.90 5.60
C GLN A 305 -13.15 2.01 4.26
N LEU A 306 -13.63 1.25 3.29
CA LEU A 306 -13.00 1.06 1.98
C LEU A 306 -14.01 1.47 0.90
N LYS A 307 -13.60 2.29 -0.08
CA LYS A 307 -14.33 2.45 -1.34
C LYS A 307 -13.48 1.88 -2.46
N ALA A 308 -13.87 0.72 -2.99
CA ALA A 308 -13.05 0.01 -3.96
C ALA A 308 -13.90 -0.78 -4.95
N ASN A 309 -13.50 -0.79 -6.23
CA ASN A 309 -14.03 -1.73 -7.21
C ASN A 309 -13.07 -2.92 -7.31
N ILE A 310 -13.55 -4.12 -7.03
CA ILE A 310 -12.75 -5.35 -7.08
C ILE A 310 -13.39 -6.32 -8.07
N PRO A 311 -12.91 -6.35 -9.33
CA PRO A 311 -13.39 -7.31 -10.32
C PRO A 311 -13.22 -8.77 -9.87
N VAL A 312 -14.05 -9.66 -10.43
CA VAL A 312 -13.99 -11.11 -10.17
C VAL A 312 -12.58 -11.62 -10.49
N SER A 313 -12.07 -12.53 -9.64
CA SER A 313 -10.74 -13.15 -9.77
C SER A 313 -9.54 -12.22 -9.55
N SER A 314 -9.78 -10.94 -9.30
CA SER A 314 -8.78 -9.98 -8.82
C SER A 314 -8.79 -9.87 -7.29
N ALA A 315 -7.77 -9.27 -6.68
CA ALA A 315 -7.69 -9.21 -5.22
C ALA A 315 -6.97 -7.97 -4.67
N ILE A 316 -7.47 -7.50 -3.53
CA ILE A 316 -6.79 -6.56 -2.64
C ILE A 316 -6.40 -7.30 -1.35
N GLU A 317 -5.18 -7.06 -0.86
CA GLU A 317 -4.77 -7.44 0.49
C GLU A 317 -4.48 -6.18 1.30
N LEU A 318 -5.13 -6.02 2.46
CA LEU A 318 -4.90 -4.90 3.37
C LEU A 318 -4.23 -5.39 4.65
N TYR A 319 -3.19 -4.67 5.06
CA TYR A 319 -2.43 -4.95 6.27
C TYR A 319 -2.28 -3.67 7.10
N LEU A 320 -2.26 -3.84 8.41
CA LEU A 320 -2.03 -2.77 9.38
C LEU A 320 -1.00 -3.24 10.40
N ARG A 321 -0.16 -2.34 10.89
CA ARG A 321 0.65 -2.58 12.08
C ARG A 321 0.62 -1.37 12.97
N VAL A 322 0.69 -1.61 14.28
CA VAL A 322 0.58 -0.57 15.28
C VAL A 322 1.55 -0.79 16.43
N SER A 323 1.89 0.29 17.13
CA SER A 323 2.80 0.27 18.27
C SER A 323 2.50 1.40 19.26
N PRO A 324 2.68 1.18 20.58
CA PRO A 324 2.71 2.27 21.55
C PRO A 324 3.98 3.14 21.46
N THR A 325 5.08 2.61 20.90
CA THR A 325 6.36 3.28 20.72
C THR A 325 6.63 3.64 19.26
N PRO A 326 7.43 4.69 18.97
CA PRO A 326 7.73 5.07 17.60
C PRO A 326 8.51 3.97 16.87
N PHE A 327 8.23 3.81 15.58
CA PHE A 327 8.98 2.92 14.67
C PHE A 327 9.12 3.57 13.29
N THR A 328 10.08 3.10 12.50
CA THR A 328 10.33 3.62 11.15
C THR A 328 9.55 2.82 10.09
N PRO A 329 9.20 3.42 8.94
CA PRO A 329 8.46 2.73 7.88
C PRO A 329 9.09 1.41 7.39
N ALA A 330 10.42 1.29 7.47
CA ALA A 330 11.19 0.12 7.01
C ALA A 330 11.58 -0.84 8.14
N ALA A 331 11.20 -0.57 9.39
CA ALA A 331 11.52 -1.45 10.52
C ALA A 331 10.88 -2.83 10.33
N GLU A 332 11.58 -3.89 10.76
CA GLU A 332 11.09 -5.26 10.74
C GLU A 332 9.87 -5.46 11.64
N GLY A 333 9.89 -4.81 12.81
CA GLY A 333 8.75 -4.70 13.72
C GLY A 333 8.08 -3.31 13.67
N PRO A 334 6.82 -3.18 14.10
CA PRO A 334 5.91 -4.24 14.55
C PRO A 334 5.42 -5.16 13.42
N ALA A 335 4.91 -6.33 13.80
CA ALA A 335 4.37 -7.31 12.85
C ALA A 335 3.10 -6.80 12.15
N TRP A 336 2.92 -7.24 10.90
CA TRP A 336 1.75 -6.90 10.09
C TRP A 336 0.54 -7.76 10.44
N ILE A 337 -0.57 -7.10 10.70
CA ILE A 337 -1.90 -7.66 10.95
C ILE A 337 -2.65 -7.65 9.61
N GLY A 338 -3.01 -8.82 9.09
CA GLY A 338 -3.85 -8.92 7.90
C GLY A 338 -5.31 -8.61 8.23
N VAL A 339 -5.93 -7.73 7.45
CA VAL A 339 -7.37 -7.44 7.51
C VAL A 339 -8.08 -8.49 6.67
N ASP A 340 -9.07 -9.18 7.24
CA ASP A 340 -9.80 -10.23 6.52
C ASP A 340 -10.81 -9.64 5.52
N LEU A 341 -10.42 -9.60 4.25
CA LEU A 341 -11.27 -9.13 3.16
C LEU A 341 -12.04 -10.28 2.46
N ARG A 342 -11.98 -11.53 2.94
CA ARG A 342 -12.62 -12.67 2.25
C ARG A 342 -14.14 -12.60 2.26
N LYS A 343 -14.72 -11.90 3.24
CA LYS A 343 -16.16 -11.67 3.36
C LYS A 343 -16.52 -10.22 3.00
N LEU A 344 -15.76 -9.57 2.13
CA LEU A 344 -15.92 -8.14 1.82
C LEU A 344 -17.36 -7.77 1.46
N GLU A 345 -18.04 -8.58 0.66
CA GLU A 345 -19.45 -8.33 0.29
C GLU A 345 -20.42 -8.32 1.49
N SER A 346 -20.13 -9.06 2.56
CA SER A 346 -20.94 -8.99 3.79
C SER A 346 -20.74 -7.70 4.58
N TYR A 347 -19.69 -6.93 4.27
CA TYR A 347 -19.37 -5.64 4.86
C TYR A 347 -19.82 -4.46 4.00
N LYS A 348 -20.51 -4.72 2.88
CA LYS A 348 -21.01 -3.67 1.99
C LYS A 348 -22.08 -2.86 2.71
N LEU A 349 -21.96 -1.53 2.66
CA LEU A 349 -22.96 -0.64 3.22
C LEU A 349 -24.13 -0.47 2.24
N ASP A 350 -25.34 -0.56 2.76
CA ASP A 350 -26.55 -0.12 2.05
C ASP A 350 -26.55 1.42 2.01
N SER A 351 -25.84 1.97 1.02
CA SER A 351 -25.71 3.41 0.81
C SER A 351 -25.93 3.77 -0.66
N SER A 352 -26.27 5.03 -0.92
CA SER A 352 -26.37 5.55 -2.27
C SER A 352 -25.04 5.57 -3.03
N GLU A 353 -23.91 5.46 -2.31
CA GLU A 353 -22.59 5.28 -2.91
C GLU A 353 -22.30 3.80 -3.13
N PRO A 354 -22.09 3.35 -4.39
CA PRO A 354 -21.72 1.97 -4.65
C PRO A 354 -20.32 1.65 -4.10
N ASP A 355 -20.15 0.38 -3.72
CA ASP A 355 -18.88 -0.26 -3.38
C ASP A 355 -18.12 0.38 -2.20
N VAL A 356 -18.88 0.82 -1.20
CA VAL A 356 -18.36 1.22 0.11
C VAL A 356 -18.53 0.07 1.10
N TYR A 357 -17.44 -0.30 1.77
CA TYR A 357 -17.37 -1.42 2.71
C TYR A 357 -16.89 -0.94 4.08
N ARG A 358 -17.50 -1.45 5.15
CA ARG A 358 -17.14 -1.14 6.55
C ARG A 358 -16.71 -2.41 7.27
N ILE A 359 -15.41 -2.54 7.52
CA ILE A 359 -14.76 -3.77 7.96
C ILE A 359 -14.34 -3.66 9.43
N PRO A 360 -15.04 -4.34 10.36
CA PRO A 360 -14.66 -4.36 11.78
C PRO A 360 -13.33 -5.10 11.99
N LEU A 361 -12.45 -4.57 12.84
CA LEU A 361 -11.13 -5.14 13.07
C LEU A 361 -11.05 -6.12 14.25
N LYS A 362 -12.11 -6.21 15.07
CA LYS A 362 -12.14 -7.04 16.29
C LYS A 362 -11.69 -8.49 16.05
N ASP A 363 -12.21 -9.13 15.00
CA ASP A 363 -11.90 -10.54 14.71
C ASP A 363 -10.49 -10.71 14.14
N SER A 364 -10.05 -9.78 13.29
CA SER A 364 -8.67 -9.76 12.75
C SER A 364 -7.65 -9.61 13.90
N LEU A 365 -7.93 -8.73 14.87
CA LEU A 365 -7.08 -8.51 16.04
C LEU A 365 -7.07 -9.71 16.99
N LYS A 366 -8.23 -10.32 17.29
CA LYS A 366 -8.28 -11.53 18.11
C LYS A 366 -7.47 -12.67 17.52
N LYS A 367 -7.66 -12.93 16.21
CA LYS A 367 -6.92 -13.97 15.49
C LYS A 367 -5.42 -13.70 15.53
N PHE A 368 -5.00 -12.46 15.30
CA PHE A 368 -3.60 -12.06 15.37
C PHE A 368 -3.00 -12.25 16.77
N LEU A 369 -3.75 -11.93 17.82
CA LEU A 369 -3.31 -12.06 19.21
C LEU A 369 -3.46 -13.49 19.79
N GLY A 370 -4.08 -14.42 19.05
CA GLY A 370 -4.39 -15.76 19.56
C GLY A 370 -5.38 -15.77 20.72
N LEU A 371 -6.29 -14.78 20.78
CA LEU A 371 -7.27 -14.63 21.86
C LEU A 371 -8.62 -15.24 21.50
N ASN A 372 -9.17 -16.04 22.41
CA ASN A 372 -10.52 -16.59 22.31
C ASN A 372 -11.57 -15.76 23.10
N GLU A 373 -11.11 -14.83 23.96
CA GLU A 373 -11.98 -14.02 24.82
C GLU A 373 -12.51 -12.76 24.10
N ASN A 374 -13.72 -12.33 24.50
CA ASN A 374 -14.32 -11.08 24.06
C ASN A 374 -13.77 -9.88 24.84
N LYS A 375 -12.51 -9.52 24.62
CA LYS A 375 -11.96 -8.23 25.06
C LYS A 375 -12.25 -7.14 24.03
N GLU A 376 -12.61 -5.95 24.50
CA GLU A 376 -12.87 -4.79 23.63
C GLU A 376 -11.59 -3.99 23.36
N ASP A 377 -10.75 -3.79 24.38
CA ASP A 377 -9.49 -3.05 24.29
C ASP A 377 -8.34 -3.95 23.85
N LEU A 378 -8.27 -4.20 22.53
CA LEU A 378 -7.22 -5.01 21.94
C LEU A 378 -6.15 -4.12 21.32
N LEU A 379 -4.89 -4.34 21.72
CA LEU A 379 -3.69 -3.79 21.09
C LEU A 379 -3.65 -2.24 21.08
N PRO A 380 -3.39 -1.59 22.25
CA PRO A 380 -3.29 -0.14 22.32
C PRO A 380 -2.16 0.38 21.43
N PHE A 381 -2.38 1.54 20.79
CA PHE A 381 -1.39 2.14 19.93
C PHE A 381 -1.29 3.65 20.03
N ARG A 382 -0.12 4.13 19.62
CA ARG A 382 0.16 5.54 19.33
C ARG A 382 0.60 5.75 17.89
N TYR A 383 1.36 4.81 17.37
CA TYR A 383 1.93 4.85 16.03
C TYR A 383 1.32 3.73 15.20
N TYR A 384 1.00 4.03 13.94
CA TYR A 384 0.36 3.06 13.06
C TYR A 384 0.78 3.26 11.61
N GLN A 385 0.78 2.17 10.85
CA GLN A 385 1.13 2.15 9.45
C GLN A 385 0.32 1.08 8.75
N TRP A 386 -0.15 1.35 7.55
CA TRP A 386 -0.87 0.37 6.73
C TRP A 386 -0.13 0.09 5.42
N ARG A 387 -0.41 -1.08 4.86
CA ARG A 387 0.10 -1.54 3.58
C ARG A 387 -1.04 -2.16 2.81
N ILE A 388 -1.09 -1.90 1.52
CA ILE A 388 -2.04 -2.54 0.61
C ILE A 388 -1.30 -3.22 -0.52
N LYS A 389 -1.87 -4.31 -1.03
CA LYS A 389 -1.38 -4.99 -2.22
C LYS A 389 -2.53 -5.25 -3.19
N PHE A 390 -2.23 -5.20 -4.47
CA PHE A 390 -3.16 -5.41 -5.57
C PHE A 390 -2.66 -6.56 -6.41
N LYS A 391 -3.61 -7.37 -6.88
CA LYS A 391 -3.39 -8.45 -7.81
C LYS A 391 -4.45 -8.36 -8.90
N SER A 392 -4.03 -8.49 -10.16
CA SER A 392 -4.94 -8.61 -11.31
C SER A 392 -5.66 -9.95 -11.31
N ASP A 393 -6.62 -10.11 -12.20
CA ASP A 393 -7.14 -11.44 -12.51
C ASP A 393 -6.04 -12.38 -13.05
N SER A 394 -6.36 -13.68 -13.15
CA SER A 394 -5.43 -14.72 -13.60
C SER A 394 -4.88 -14.47 -15.00
N LEU A 395 -5.65 -13.77 -15.85
CA LEU A 395 -5.30 -13.46 -17.22
C LEU A 395 -4.56 -12.12 -17.36
N GLY A 396 -4.50 -11.28 -16.33
CA GLY A 396 -3.88 -9.95 -16.41
C GLY A 396 -4.73 -8.90 -17.13
N ASN A 397 -6.05 -9.11 -17.27
CA ASN A 397 -6.95 -8.23 -18.01
C ASN A 397 -7.54 -7.12 -17.13
N THR A 398 -7.97 -7.49 -15.91
CA THR A 398 -8.61 -6.56 -14.98
C THR A 398 -7.83 -6.44 -13.67
N THR A 399 -7.98 -5.30 -12.99
CA THR A 399 -7.31 -4.98 -11.73
C THR A 399 -8.27 -4.28 -10.77
N PRO A 400 -8.11 -4.43 -9.45
CA PRO A 400 -8.88 -3.65 -8.51
C PRO A 400 -8.49 -2.18 -8.53
N GLU A 401 -9.45 -1.34 -8.16
CA GLU A 401 -9.28 0.10 -7.99
C GLU A 401 -9.68 0.52 -6.59
N LEU A 402 -8.77 1.19 -5.87
CA LEU A 402 -9.07 1.79 -4.58
C LEU A 402 -9.29 3.29 -4.75
N LYS A 403 -10.46 3.76 -4.32
CA LYS A 403 -10.85 5.19 -4.39
C LYS A 403 -10.76 5.88 -3.04
N ARG A 404 -10.98 5.17 -1.93
CA ARG A 404 -10.91 5.74 -0.59
C ARG A 404 -10.56 4.68 0.45
N LEU A 405 -9.71 5.04 1.41
CA LEU A 405 -9.43 4.26 2.59
C LEU A 405 -9.50 5.15 3.82
N VAL A 406 -10.29 4.74 4.81
CA VAL A 406 -10.52 5.45 6.06
C VAL A 406 -10.28 4.50 7.22
N MET A 407 -9.57 4.95 8.24
CA MET A 407 -9.42 4.22 9.50
C MET A 407 -10.24 4.91 10.58
N VAL A 408 -10.98 4.13 11.35
CA VAL A 408 -11.71 4.62 12.53
C VAL A 408 -11.12 3.95 13.78
N PHE A 409 -10.82 4.76 14.79
CA PHE A 409 -10.23 4.32 16.03
C PHE A 409 -10.74 5.17 17.19
N ARG A 410 -10.82 4.59 18.38
CA ARG A 410 -11.16 5.36 19.59
C ARG A 410 -9.90 5.82 20.30
N GLU A 411 -9.92 7.05 20.81
CA GLU A 411 -8.85 7.58 21.65
C GLU A 411 -9.22 7.50 23.14
N THR A 412 -8.29 7.04 23.96
CA THR A 412 -8.43 7.18 25.42
C THR A 412 -7.95 8.54 25.87
N THR A 413 -8.90 9.38 26.24
CA THR A 413 -8.59 10.68 26.82
C THR A 413 -8.00 10.51 28.23
N PRO A 414 -7.03 11.35 28.63
CA PRO A 414 -6.57 11.38 30.01
C PRO A 414 -7.74 11.76 30.93
N PRO A 415 -7.73 11.28 32.19
CA PRO A 415 -8.75 11.67 33.16
C PRO A 415 -8.75 13.19 33.40
N VAL A 416 -9.87 13.69 33.92
CA VAL A 416 -9.96 15.06 34.40
C VAL A 416 -9.16 15.26 35.69
N LYS A 417 -8.83 16.52 35.96
CA LYS A 417 -8.14 16.95 37.19
C LYS A 417 -8.91 16.48 38.44
N PRO A 418 -8.28 15.80 39.41
CA PRO A 418 -8.92 15.42 40.67
C PRO A 418 -9.34 16.65 41.47
N ILE A 419 -10.46 16.54 42.19
CA ILE A 419 -11.05 17.66 42.94
C ILE A 419 -11.27 17.32 44.42
N GLY A 420 -11.32 18.36 45.25
CA GLY A 420 -11.66 18.25 46.66
C GLY A 420 -10.54 17.69 47.55
N LEU A 421 -9.28 17.81 47.12
CA LEU A 421 -8.11 17.45 47.92
C LEU A 421 -8.06 18.29 49.22
N LYS A 422 -8.02 17.62 50.36
CA LYS A 422 -7.92 18.21 51.70
C LYS A 422 -7.14 17.28 52.64
N VAL A 423 -6.67 17.81 53.76
CA VAL A 423 -6.08 17.05 54.86
C VAL A 423 -7.20 16.51 55.76
N ALA A 424 -7.08 15.28 56.23
CA ALA A 424 -8.02 14.69 57.19
C ALA A 424 -7.89 15.32 58.57
N GLU A 425 -9.03 15.51 59.24
CA GLU A 425 -9.10 15.95 60.62
C GLU A 425 -8.33 14.96 61.51
N ASN A 426 -7.45 15.47 62.39
CA ASN A 426 -6.58 14.72 63.32
C ASN A 426 -5.52 13.81 62.66
N SER A 427 -5.00 14.17 61.49
CA SER A 427 -4.05 13.30 60.75
C SER A 427 -2.55 13.53 61.01
N VAL A 428 -2.20 14.45 61.90
CA VAL A 428 -0.83 14.70 62.34
C VAL A 428 -0.68 14.11 63.73
N ASP A 429 -0.26 12.84 63.81
CA ASP A 429 -0.01 12.15 65.08
C ASP A 429 1.34 12.57 65.68
N ASP A 430 1.46 12.45 67.01
CA ASP A 430 2.72 12.70 67.75
C ASP A 430 3.81 11.64 67.48
N SER A 431 3.48 10.57 66.76
CA SER A 431 4.37 9.42 66.49
C SER A 431 5.32 9.60 65.29
N GLY A 432 5.23 10.72 64.57
CA GLY A 432 6.11 11.08 63.45
C GLY A 432 5.41 11.91 62.37
N PRO A 433 6.13 12.48 61.38
CA PRO A 433 5.50 13.27 60.33
C PRO A 433 4.73 12.38 59.35
N SER A 434 3.43 12.23 59.59
CA SER A 434 2.45 11.55 58.72
C SER A 434 1.30 12.47 58.35
N VAL A 435 0.70 12.28 57.18
CA VAL A 435 -0.49 13.03 56.75
C VAL A 435 -1.49 12.15 56.03
N CYS A 436 -2.77 12.29 56.34
CA CYS A 436 -3.85 11.62 55.62
C CYS A 436 -4.57 12.59 54.70
N LEU A 437 -4.58 12.28 53.41
CA LEU A 437 -5.18 13.09 52.35
C LEU A 437 -6.54 12.51 51.97
N ILE A 438 -7.51 13.40 51.73
CA ILE A 438 -8.86 13.07 51.31
C ILE A 438 -9.19 13.77 50.00
N TRP A 439 -9.81 13.08 49.05
CA TRP A 439 -10.31 13.68 47.81
C TRP A 439 -11.56 12.95 47.29
N LYS A 440 -12.22 13.52 46.27
CA LYS A 440 -13.35 12.87 45.59
C LYS A 440 -12.85 11.98 44.47
N SER A 441 -13.50 10.84 44.26
CA SER A 441 -13.12 9.95 43.17
C SER A 441 -13.45 10.58 41.81
N ASN A 442 -12.58 10.38 40.83
CA ASN A 442 -12.78 10.74 39.44
C ASN A 442 -14.01 10.01 38.86
N PRO A 443 -14.86 10.69 38.07
CA PRO A 443 -16.06 10.09 37.48
C PRO A 443 -15.76 9.07 36.37
N GLU A 444 -14.54 9.06 35.81
CA GLU A 444 -14.18 8.17 34.71
C GLU A 444 -14.11 6.71 35.15
N ARG A 445 -14.91 5.86 34.49
CA ARG A 445 -14.92 4.40 34.69
C ARG A 445 -13.51 3.81 34.62
N GLU A 446 -12.67 4.35 33.75
CA GLU A 446 -11.31 3.87 33.54
C GLU A 446 -10.33 4.25 34.66
N VAL A 447 -10.62 5.26 35.47
CA VAL A 447 -9.88 5.52 36.72
C VAL A 447 -10.35 4.57 37.81
N ILE A 448 -11.66 4.30 37.84
CA ILE A 448 -12.30 3.44 38.85
C ILE A 448 -11.95 1.96 38.65
N GLN A 449 -11.92 1.50 37.41
CA GLN A 449 -11.74 0.09 37.04
C GLN A 449 -10.34 -0.13 36.45
N GLY A 450 -9.36 -0.34 37.34
CA GLY A 450 -7.96 -0.62 36.96
C GLY A 450 -7.07 0.60 36.78
N GLY A 451 -7.62 1.81 36.93
CA GLY A 451 -6.85 3.04 37.10
C GLY A 451 -6.57 3.36 38.58
N GLY A 452 -6.27 4.64 38.88
CA GLY A 452 -6.01 5.08 40.25
C GLY A 452 -5.39 6.47 40.33
N TYR A 453 -4.62 6.73 41.39
CA TYR A 453 -4.04 8.04 41.69
C TYR A 453 -2.55 7.99 42.00
N PHE A 454 -1.90 9.13 41.79
CA PHE A 454 -0.57 9.44 42.27
C PHE A 454 -0.62 10.64 43.19
N ILE A 455 0.10 10.57 44.32
CA ILE A 455 0.25 11.69 45.24
C ILE A 455 1.61 12.32 44.97
N HIS A 456 1.60 13.56 44.53
CA HIS A 456 2.78 14.37 44.31
C HIS A 456 3.00 15.26 45.52
N TYR A 457 4.24 15.44 45.96
CA TYR A 457 4.53 16.28 47.11
C TYR A 457 5.85 17.04 46.97
N GLY A 458 5.97 18.17 47.66
CA GLY A 458 7.21 18.94 47.73
C GLY A 458 7.13 20.18 48.60
N ILE A 459 8.20 20.98 48.62
CA ILE A 459 8.30 22.18 49.49
C ILE A 459 7.76 23.46 48.82
N HIS A 460 7.23 23.37 47.61
CA HIS A 460 6.62 24.49 46.89
C HIS A 460 5.42 24.00 46.06
N PRO A 461 4.31 24.75 45.96
CA PRO A 461 3.08 24.33 45.27
C PRO A 461 3.23 24.03 43.77
N ASP A 462 4.24 24.62 43.13
CA ASP A 462 4.56 24.41 41.71
C ASP A 462 5.74 23.46 41.47
N ARG A 463 6.43 23.03 42.53
CA ARG A 463 7.62 22.17 42.43
C ARG A 463 7.46 20.94 43.31
N MET A 464 6.79 19.93 42.75
CA MET A 464 6.68 18.60 43.35
C MET A 464 8.00 17.85 43.15
N VAL A 465 8.60 17.36 44.23
CA VAL A 465 9.89 16.66 44.21
C VAL A 465 9.74 15.15 44.34
N GLY A 466 8.70 14.67 45.03
CA GLY A 466 8.42 13.25 45.20
C GLY A 466 7.04 12.83 44.67
N ILE A 467 6.92 11.53 44.36
CA ILE A 467 5.68 10.91 43.90
C ILE A 467 5.43 9.61 44.68
N VAL A 468 4.26 9.46 45.28
CA VAL A 468 3.79 8.21 45.86
C VAL A 468 2.88 7.54 44.82
N ARG A 469 3.34 6.40 44.29
CA ARG A 469 2.63 5.64 43.24
C ARG A 469 1.82 4.46 43.77
N GLY A 470 2.12 4.03 44.99
CA GLY A 470 1.39 2.97 45.66
C GLY A 470 1.65 2.96 47.17
N THR A 471 0.84 2.19 47.86
CA THR A 471 0.88 1.97 49.31
C THR A 471 1.18 0.52 49.63
N PHE A 472 1.36 0.22 50.92
CA PHE A 472 1.54 -1.14 51.39
C PHE A 472 0.79 -1.36 52.71
N PRO A 473 0.05 -2.47 52.91
CA PRO A 473 -0.67 -2.73 54.15
C PRO A 473 0.30 -2.87 55.33
N GLU A 474 -0.02 -2.26 56.47
CA GLU A 474 0.87 -2.23 57.65
C GLU A 474 1.26 -3.62 58.18
N ASN A 475 0.36 -4.60 58.05
CA ASN A 475 0.49 -5.96 58.59
C ASN A 475 1.06 -6.99 57.62
N ALA A 476 1.44 -6.58 56.41
CA ALA A 476 2.09 -7.46 55.44
C ALA A 476 3.62 -7.35 55.60
N GLY A 477 4.32 -8.49 55.62
CA GLY A 477 5.78 -8.50 55.48
C GLY A 477 6.21 -7.95 54.11
N VAL A 478 7.49 -7.56 53.98
CA VAL A 478 8.05 -7.01 52.72
C VAL A 478 7.63 -7.88 51.52
N PRO A 479 7.08 -7.28 50.42
CA PRO A 479 6.48 -8.06 49.34
C PRO A 479 7.52 -8.89 48.57
N ASP A 480 7.20 -10.16 48.31
CA ASP A 480 7.96 -11.01 47.39
C ASP A 480 7.73 -10.56 45.93
N LYS A 481 8.83 -10.24 45.25
CA LYS A 481 8.85 -9.70 43.88
C LYS A 481 8.32 -10.68 42.82
N LYS A 482 8.19 -11.98 43.12
CA LYS A 482 7.92 -13.01 42.11
C LYS A 482 6.46 -13.49 42.02
N SER A 483 5.61 -13.23 43.02
CA SER A 483 4.29 -13.87 43.14
C SER A 483 3.07 -12.93 43.01
N ARG A 484 3.28 -11.61 42.91
CA ARG A 484 2.19 -10.62 42.82
C ARG A 484 1.77 -10.30 41.37
N PRO A 485 0.47 -10.03 41.12
CA PRO A 485 0.01 -9.53 39.84
C PRO A 485 0.60 -8.14 39.57
N ARG A 486 1.17 -7.96 38.37
CA ARG A 486 1.77 -6.69 37.94
C ARG A 486 0.71 -5.61 37.74
N HIS A 487 0.86 -4.46 38.39
CA HIS A 487 -0.04 -3.32 38.21
C HIS A 487 0.65 -2.21 37.38
N PRO A 488 -0.06 -1.50 36.49
CA PRO A 488 0.55 -0.47 35.63
C PRO A 488 1.23 0.69 36.39
N ALA A 489 0.80 0.94 37.62
CA ALA A 489 1.41 1.94 38.52
C ALA A 489 2.67 1.43 39.24
N SER A 490 2.72 0.14 39.58
CA SER A 490 3.81 -0.52 40.31
C SER A 490 3.66 -2.04 40.23
N ASP A 491 4.74 -2.76 39.97
CA ASP A 491 4.73 -4.23 40.01
C ASP A 491 4.70 -4.79 41.44
N PHE A 492 4.85 -3.94 42.47
CA PHE A 492 5.16 -4.38 43.84
C PHE A 492 4.27 -3.73 44.92
N LEU A 493 3.89 -2.46 44.72
CA LEU A 493 3.06 -1.69 45.65
C LEU A 493 1.60 -1.76 45.23
N ASP A 494 0.71 -1.72 46.22
CA ASP A 494 -0.73 -1.70 45.96
C ASP A 494 -1.09 -0.31 45.41
N PRO A 495 -1.84 -0.23 44.29
CA PRO A 495 -2.20 1.06 43.70
C PRO A 495 -3.11 1.86 44.63
N ILE A 496 -2.96 3.18 44.60
CA ILE A 496 -3.94 4.08 45.23
C ILE A 496 -5.19 4.08 44.34
N THR A 497 -6.20 3.30 44.72
CA THR A 497 -7.32 2.96 43.84
C THR A 497 -8.37 4.07 43.72
N GLY A 498 -9.18 3.97 42.66
CA GLY A 498 -10.42 4.71 42.44
C GLY A 498 -11.56 4.45 43.45
N LEU A 499 -11.38 3.50 44.38
CA LEU A 499 -12.43 2.93 45.22
C LEU A 499 -11.97 2.88 46.68
N PRO A 500 -12.84 3.11 47.67
CA PRO A 500 -12.48 2.87 49.06
C PRO A 500 -12.10 1.42 49.33
N ALA A 501 -11.31 1.20 50.39
CA ALA A 501 -10.86 -0.13 50.78
C ALA A 501 -12.04 -1.12 50.93
N GLY A 502 -11.91 -2.29 50.30
CA GLY A 502 -12.91 -3.37 50.35
C GLY A 502 -14.19 -3.12 49.54
N LYS A 503 -14.26 -2.06 48.73
CA LYS A 503 -15.44 -1.73 47.90
C LYS A 503 -15.27 -2.12 46.45
N THR A 504 -16.39 -2.43 45.80
CA THR A 504 -16.46 -2.77 44.37
C THR A 504 -17.12 -1.64 43.57
N HIS A 505 -16.96 -1.66 42.25
CA HIS A 505 -17.51 -0.66 41.34
C HIS A 505 -19.05 -0.68 41.24
N LEU A 506 -19.73 -1.71 41.77
CA LEU A 506 -21.17 -1.94 41.62
C LEU A 506 -22.02 -0.86 42.30
N ASN A 507 -21.50 -0.19 43.34
CA ASN A 507 -22.22 0.81 44.14
C ASN A 507 -21.46 2.15 44.22
N ILE A 508 -20.75 2.56 43.16
CA ILE A 508 -19.86 3.71 43.24
C ILE A 508 -20.52 5.03 43.67
N GLN A 509 -21.81 5.21 43.39
CA GLN A 509 -22.57 6.40 43.79
C GLN A 509 -22.66 6.58 45.31
N GLU A 510 -22.62 5.49 46.08
CA GLU A 510 -22.63 5.52 47.55
C GLU A 510 -21.28 5.99 48.13
N TYR A 511 -20.20 5.82 47.38
CA TYR A 511 -18.81 5.95 47.85
C TYR A 511 -18.00 7.05 47.15
N TYR A 512 -18.62 7.75 46.21
CA TYR A 512 -17.99 8.79 45.38
C TYR A 512 -17.34 9.93 46.18
N ASN A 513 -17.80 10.13 47.42
CA ASN A 513 -17.57 11.36 48.17
C ASN A 513 -16.29 11.40 49.02
N LYS A 514 -15.56 10.29 49.23
CA LYS A 514 -14.37 10.30 50.10
C LYS A 514 -13.41 9.14 49.84
N LEU A 515 -12.34 9.39 49.08
CA LEU A 515 -11.14 8.56 49.08
C LEU A 515 -10.18 9.06 50.16
N THR A 516 -9.40 8.17 50.75
CA THR A 516 -8.45 8.54 51.81
C THR A 516 -7.17 7.72 51.68
N THR A 517 -6.03 8.39 51.80
CA THR A 517 -4.72 7.72 51.80
C THR A 517 -3.76 8.50 52.71
N CYS A 518 -3.10 7.77 53.60
CA CYS A 518 -2.09 8.33 54.48
C CYS A 518 -0.69 8.14 53.87
N VAL A 519 0.17 9.15 54.05
CA VAL A 519 1.54 9.19 53.56
C VAL A 519 2.45 9.51 54.74
N ASP A 520 3.46 8.66 54.94
CA ASP A 520 4.50 8.81 55.93
C ASP A 520 5.87 8.52 55.30
N ASN A 521 6.93 8.64 56.10
CA ASN A 521 8.29 8.35 55.65
C ASN A 521 8.51 6.88 55.27
N ARG A 522 7.75 5.93 55.82
CA ARG A 522 7.82 4.52 55.45
C ARG A 522 7.31 4.31 54.02
N ILE A 523 6.15 4.84 53.68
CA ILE A 523 5.56 4.78 52.33
C ILE A 523 6.46 5.47 51.31
N ILE A 524 7.06 6.62 51.68
CA ILE A 524 8.03 7.33 50.84
C ILE A 524 9.27 6.46 50.59
N SER A 525 9.84 5.82 51.63
CA SER A 525 10.99 4.92 51.49
C SER A 525 10.68 3.76 50.57
N LEU A 526 9.51 3.14 50.72
CA LEU A 526 9.07 2.03 49.88
C LEU A 526 8.98 2.45 48.40
N ASN A 527 8.39 3.61 48.10
CA ASN A 527 8.35 4.13 46.73
C ASN A 527 9.75 4.47 46.21
N SER A 528 10.65 5.00 47.05
CA SER A 528 12.04 5.29 46.69
C SER A 528 12.83 4.01 46.33
N GLU A 529 12.81 3.01 47.21
CA GLU A 529 13.63 1.80 47.10
C GLU A 529 13.10 0.83 46.04
N ILE A 530 11.78 0.65 45.99
CA ILE A 530 11.16 -0.39 45.16
C ILE A 530 10.98 0.10 43.72
N LEU A 531 10.67 1.39 43.51
CA LEU A 531 10.49 1.98 42.19
C LEU A 531 11.72 2.73 41.66
N LEU A 532 12.84 2.69 42.41
CA LEU A 532 14.11 3.37 42.09
C LEU A 532 13.93 4.90 41.88
N GLU A 533 13.03 5.52 42.64
CA GLU A 533 12.79 6.96 42.57
C GLU A 533 13.85 7.74 43.36
N LYS A 534 14.91 8.17 42.65
CA LYS A 534 16.13 8.74 43.27
C LYS A 534 15.97 10.09 43.99
N ASN A 535 14.82 10.77 43.89
CA ASN A 535 14.62 12.16 44.32
C ASN A 535 13.47 12.34 45.35
N GLN A 536 13.19 11.35 46.18
CA GLN A 536 12.15 11.43 47.21
C GLN A 536 12.62 12.28 48.40
N LEU A 537 11.72 13.13 48.94
CA LEU A 537 12.02 14.01 50.07
C LEU A 537 11.28 13.51 51.31
N PHE A 538 11.99 13.02 52.30
CA PHE A 538 11.36 12.61 53.56
C PHE A 538 10.72 13.81 54.27
N LEU A 539 9.55 13.58 54.87
CA LEU A 539 8.80 14.52 55.67
C LEU A 539 9.56 14.81 56.98
N LYS A 540 9.63 16.08 57.37
CA LYS A 540 10.33 16.57 58.56
C LYS A 540 9.46 17.56 59.32
N LYS A 541 9.56 17.52 60.66
CA LYS A 541 9.01 18.56 61.53
C LYS A 541 9.67 19.91 61.22
N GLY A 542 8.95 21.01 61.40
CA GLY A 542 9.38 22.38 61.12
C GLY A 542 9.42 22.76 59.64
N THR A 543 8.83 21.97 58.74
CA THR A 543 8.81 22.24 57.29
C THR A 543 7.39 22.14 56.74
N ALA A 544 7.03 23.09 55.88
CA ALA A 544 5.78 23.06 55.12
C ALA A 544 5.94 22.20 53.85
N TYR A 545 4.98 21.32 53.62
CA TYR A 545 4.90 20.48 52.43
C TYR A 545 3.58 20.73 51.70
N TYR A 546 3.65 20.77 50.38
CA TYR A 546 2.52 20.87 49.48
C TYR A 546 2.26 19.52 48.85
N PHE A 547 1.00 19.10 48.83
CA PHE A 547 0.54 17.86 48.23
C PHE A 547 -0.43 18.14 47.08
N ARG A 548 -0.32 17.36 46.01
CA ARG A 548 -1.21 17.39 44.84
C ARG A 548 -1.53 15.97 44.41
N ILE A 549 -2.67 15.77 43.77
CA ILE A 549 -3.09 14.46 43.27
C ILE A 549 -3.26 14.49 41.76
N GLY A 550 -2.70 13.49 41.08
CA GLY A 550 -3.01 13.16 39.69
C GLY A 550 -3.80 11.86 39.62
N ALA A 551 -4.70 11.74 38.65
CA ALA A 551 -5.42 10.50 38.36
C ALA A 551 -4.84 9.86 37.09
N TYR A 552 -4.84 8.54 37.01
CA TYR A 552 -4.47 7.80 35.82
C TYR A 552 -5.57 6.79 35.47
N ASN A 553 -5.81 6.58 34.17
CA ASN A 553 -6.76 5.57 33.71
C ASN A 553 -6.10 4.18 33.59
N ARG A 554 -6.90 3.13 33.41
CA ARG A 554 -6.41 1.74 33.29
C ARG A 554 -5.44 1.48 32.14
N PHE A 555 -5.34 2.40 31.18
CA PHE A 555 -4.45 2.31 30.02
C PHE A 555 -3.10 3.01 30.25
N TYR A 556 -2.91 3.61 31.42
CA TYR A 556 -1.63 4.16 31.81
C TYR A 556 -0.53 3.09 31.78
N HIS A 557 0.62 3.47 31.25
CA HIS A 557 1.83 2.66 31.29
C HIS A 557 3.02 3.60 31.47
N PHE A 558 3.89 3.31 32.45
CA PHE A 558 4.96 4.22 32.87
C PHE A 558 5.94 4.63 31.76
N GLN A 559 6.15 3.76 30.76
CA GLN A 559 7.04 4.04 29.63
C GLN A 559 6.33 4.74 28.46
N THR A 560 5.10 4.34 28.17
CA THR A 560 4.45 4.62 26.88
C THR A 560 3.19 5.46 26.99
N GLY A 561 2.56 5.50 28.16
CA GLY A 561 1.27 6.17 28.40
C GLY A 561 1.32 7.26 29.45
N LYS A 562 2.37 8.07 29.47
CA LYS A 562 2.48 9.25 30.35
C LYS A 562 1.36 10.26 30.11
N ASP A 563 0.82 10.30 28.90
CA ASP A 563 -0.33 11.11 28.49
C ASP A 563 -1.69 10.54 28.94
N GLN A 564 -1.70 9.44 29.70
CA GLN A 564 -2.89 8.86 30.33
C GLN A 564 -3.05 9.27 31.81
N ILE A 565 -2.30 10.29 32.24
CA ILE A 565 -2.38 10.92 33.56
C ILE A 565 -3.08 12.28 33.41
N SER A 566 -3.92 12.63 34.36
CA SER A 566 -4.59 13.93 34.42
C SER A 566 -3.66 15.06 34.86
N PRO A 567 -4.05 16.33 34.64
CA PRO A 567 -3.45 17.46 35.33
C PRO A 567 -3.56 17.31 36.86
N LEU A 568 -2.55 17.79 37.58
CA LEU A 568 -2.53 17.75 39.05
C LEU A 568 -3.64 18.62 39.65
N SER A 569 -4.21 18.16 40.77
CA SER A 569 -5.17 18.90 41.61
C SER A 569 -4.62 20.25 42.08
N ASP A 570 -5.46 21.06 42.72
CA ASP A 570 -4.95 22.20 43.48
C ASP A 570 -4.10 21.72 44.67
N PRO A 571 -3.05 22.46 45.05
CA PRO A 571 -2.17 22.07 46.15
C PRO A 571 -2.86 22.24 47.50
N VAL A 572 -2.55 21.34 48.43
CA VAL A 572 -2.87 21.48 49.85
C VAL A 572 -1.58 21.59 50.65
N GLU A 573 -1.52 22.57 51.54
CA GLU A 573 -0.37 22.81 52.42
C GLU A 573 -0.53 22.05 53.74
N VAL A 574 0.58 21.48 54.21
CA VAL A 574 0.68 20.75 55.47
C VAL A 574 1.93 21.22 56.18
N TYR A 575 1.76 21.81 57.37
CA TYR A 575 2.88 22.18 58.22
C TYR A 575 3.01 21.17 59.36
N PHE A 576 4.16 20.49 59.42
CA PHE A 576 4.48 19.63 60.56
C PHE A 576 5.11 20.49 61.64
N LEU A 577 4.42 20.70 62.76
CA LEU A 577 4.91 21.50 63.87
C LEU A 577 6.28 20.99 64.36
N SER A 578 7.24 21.90 64.55
CA SER A 578 8.43 21.63 65.34
C SER A 578 8.03 21.56 66.82
N GLU A 579 8.55 20.57 67.55
CA GLU A 579 8.48 20.58 69.03
C GLU A 579 9.17 21.81 69.62
#